data_AF-A0A5J4XDX2-F1
#
_entry.id   AF-A0A5J4XDX2-F1
#
_cell.length_a   1.000
_cell.length_b   1.000
_cell.length_c   1.000
_cell.angle_alpha   90.00
_cell.angle_beta   90.00
_cell.angle_gamma   90.00
#
_symmetry.space_group_name_H-M   'P 1'
#
loop_
_entity.id
_entity.type
_entity.pdbx_description
1 polymer ?
#
loop_
_entity_poly.entity_id
_entity_poly.type
_entity_poly.pdbx_seq_one_letter_code
_entity_poly.pdbx_strand_id
1 'polypeptide(L)'
;MLRVSARTVLSKVKQCSWQQQRCFAEAAVAPKFDWDSLEGSVASEEGKRELASLRSTWIDVQQKFDSMSQSSDEIDWKSYAKEVDPQVLKLFKDSFASLDFPMYDASKLAEETDAKLSGLIKQAEELKAYSQKRMKELEKEIQDCEAAKEKVASATIDEELARDPETAKQIDQEISEGNFIP
;
A
#
# COMPACT_ATOMS: atom_id res chain seq x y z
N MET A 1 -50.30 29.29 -15.05
CA MET A 1 -48.84 29.56 -14.95
C MET A 1 -48.08 28.63 -14.00
N LEU A 2 -48.72 27.94 -13.04
CA LEU A 2 -48.04 27.07 -12.06
C LEU A 2 -47.42 25.76 -12.60
N ARG A 3 -47.86 25.25 -13.76
CA ARG A 3 -47.36 23.98 -14.33
C ARG A 3 -46.01 24.10 -15.05
N VAL A 4 -45.63 25.31 -15.46
CA VAL A 4 -44.37 25.56 -16.18
C VAL A 4 -43.20 25.63 -15.18
N SER A 5 -43.40 26.31 -14.05
CA SER A 5 -42.37 26.42 -13.00
C SER A 5 -41.98 25.07 -12.38
N ALA A 6 -42.95 24.15 -12.22
CA ALA A 6 -42.67 22.82 -11.67
C ALA A 6 -41.77 21.97 -12.60
N ARG A 7 -41.93 22.08 -13.94
CA ARG A 7 -41.10 21.35 -14.90
C ARG A 7 -39.65 21.86 -14.92
N THR A 8 -39.46 23.18 -14.81
CA THR A 8 -38.12 23.79 -14.79
C THR A 8 -37.36 23.51 -13.49
N VAL A 9 -38.06 23.37 -12.38
CA VAL A 9 -37.45 22.97 -11.09
C VAL A 9 -37.07 21.50 -11.12
N LEU A 10 -37.93 20.62 -11.62
CA LEU A 10 -37.63 19.19 -11.74
C LEU A 10 -36.47 18.90 -12.72
N SER A 11 -36.31 19.68 -13.79
CA SER A 11 -35.18 19.53 -14.72
C SER A 11 -33.85 19.96 -14.09
N LYS A 12 -33.86 21.03 -13.28
CA LYS A 12 -32.66 21.50 -12.57
C LYS A 12 -32.21 20.54 -11.46
N VAL A 13 -33.15 19.94 -10.73
CA VAL A 13 -32.83 18.94 -9.70
C VAL A 13 -32.21 17.68 -10.31
N LYS A 14 -32.73 17.20 -11.45
CA LYS A 14 -32.12 16.08 -12.19
C LYS A 14 -30.75 16.42 -12.77
N GLN A 15 -30.53 17.63 -13.29
CA GLN A 15 -29.20 18.05 -13.75
C GLN A 15 -28.18 18.15 -12.60
N CYS A 16 -28.61 18.61 -11.42
CA CYS A 16 -27.74 18.73 -10.25
C CYS A 16 -27.35 17.35 -9.69
N SER A 17 -28.29 16.39 -9.65
CA SER A 17 -27.99 15.02 -9.20
C SER A 17 -27.06 14.27 -10.15
N TRP A 18 -27.22 14.46 -11.46
CA TRP A 18 -26.34 13.88 -12.49
C TRP A 18 -24.93 14.48 -12.45
N GLN A 19 -24.81 15.78 -12.13
CA GLN A 19 -23.50 16.41 -11.94
C GLN A 19 -22.82 15.95 -10.66
N GLN A 20 -23.56 15.81 -9.55
CA GLN A 20 -22.99 15.29 -8.30
C GLN A 20 -22.51 13.84 -8.45
N GLN A 21 -23.26 12.95 -9.10
CA GLN A 21 -22.83 11.58 -9.35
C GLN A 21 -21.55 11.48 -10.20
N ARG A 22 -21.36 12.40 -11.16
CA ARG A 22 -20.13 12.47 -11.95
C ARG A 22 -18.92 12.94 -11.14
N CYS A 23 -19.09 13.90 -10.24
CA CYS A 23 -18.00 14.36 -9.38
C CYS A 23 -17.50 13.27 -8.40
N PHE A 24 -18.38 12.38 -7.94
CA PHE A 24 -17.98 11.23 -7.12
C PHE A 24 -17.32 10.10 -7.94
N ALA A 25 -17.74 9.90 -9.19
CA ALA A 25 -17.13 8.90 -10.07
C ALA A 25 -15.75 9.31 -10.60
N GLU A 26 -15.51 10.59 -10.90
CA GLU A 26 -14.20 11.09 -11.34
C GLU A 26 -13.17 11.14 -10.21
N ALA A 27 -13.57 11.38 -8.97
CA ALA A 27 -12.68 11.36 -7.81
C ALA A 27 -12.30 9.95 -7.34
N ALA A 28 -13.02 8.92 -7.80
CA ALA A 28 -12.82 7.52 -7.39
C ALA A 28 -11.94 6.71 -8.36
N VAL A 29 -11.49 7.29 -9.48
CA VAL A 29 -10.49 6.64 -10.34
C VAL A 29 -9.13 6.83 -9.71
N ALA A 30 -8.81 6.01 -8.72
CA ALA A 30 -7.46 5.88 -8.21
C ALA A 30 -6.53 5.56 -9.41
N PRO A 31 -5.40 6.26 -9.57
CA PRO A 31 -4.42 5.92 -10.60
C PRO A 31 -4.07 4.43 -10.44
N LYS A 32 -4.14 3.66 -11.53
CA LYS A 32 -3.79 2.24 -11.52
C LYS A 32 -2.37 2.12 -10.96
N PHE A 33 -2.26 1.53 -9.77
CA PHE A 33 -0.98 1.30 -9.11
C PHE A 33 -0.14 0.34 -9.96
N ASP A 34 1.08 0.75 -10.31
CA ASP A 34 2.00 -0.06 -11.11
C ASP A 34 2.71 -1.09 -10.21
N TRP A 35 2.11 -2.28 -10.14
CA TRP A 35 2.65 -3.40 -9.39
C TRP A 35 3.97 -3.94 -9.98
N ASP A 36 4.16 -3.80 -11.29
CA ASP A 36 5.30 -4.40 -11.98
C ASP A 36 6.58 -3.58 -11.71
N SER A 37 6.45 -2.25 -11.60
CA SER A 37 7.54 -1.38 -11.12
C SER A 37 7.92 -1.65 -9.66
N LEU A 38 6.96 -2.00 -8.81
CA LEU A 38 7.23 -2.33 -7.41
C LEU A 38 7.93 -3.69 -7.30
N GLU A 39 7.49 -4.69 -8.07
CA GLU A 39 8.12 -6.01 -8.13
C GLU A 39 9.59 -5.94 -8.57
N GLY A 40 9.91 -5.09 -9.57
CA GLY A 40 11.29 -4.86 -10.00
C GLY A 40 12.20 -4.23 -8.94
N SER A 41 11.63 -3.56 -7.93
CA SER A 41 12.38 -2.92 -6.84
C SER A 41 12.64 -3.85 -5.64
N VAL A 42 11.94 -4.98 -5.56
CA VAL A 42 12.06 -5.94 -4.45
C VAL A 42 13.04 -7.05 -4.83
N ALA A 43 14.25 -6.99 -4.28
CA ALA A 43 15.30 -7.95 -4.60
C ALA A 43 15.15 -9.30 -3.86
N SER A 44 14.41 -9.36 -2.76
CA SER A 44 14.24 -10.59 -1.97
C SER A 44 13.08 -11.45 -2.47
N GLU A 45 13.30 -12.76 -2.59
CA GLU A 45 12.25 -13.71 -3.00
C GLU A 45 11.08 -13.75 -2.01
N GLU A 46 11.36 -13.60 -0.72
CA GLU A 46 10.33 -13.48 0.31
C GLU A 46 9.50 -12.19 0.13
N GLY A 47 10.16 -11.07 -0.22
CA GLY A 47 9.47 -9.82 -0.50
C GLY A 47 8.58 -9.91 -1.73
N LYS A 48 9.01 -10.63 -2.78
CA LYS A 48 8.18 -10.90 -3.97
C LYS A 48 6.97 -11.75 -3.64
N ARG A 49 7.12 -12.76 -2.77
CA ARG A 49 6.01 -13.61 -2.32
C ARG A 49 4.96 -12.82 -1.54
N GLU A 50 5.41 -11.99 -0.59
CA GLU A 50 4.52 -11.14 0.19
C GLU A 50 3.85 -10.06 -0.68
N LEU A 51 4.58 -9.51 -1.66
CA LEU A 51 4.02 -8.58 -2.64
C LEU A 51 2.96 -9.22 -3.53
N ALA A 52 3.18 -10.46 -3.98
CA ALA A 52 2.19 -11.22 -4.74
C ALA A 52 0.92 -11.49 -3.92
N SER A 53 1.09 -11.85 -2.64
CA SER A 53 -0.01 -11.97 -1.68
C SER A 53 -0.78 -10.66 -1.54
N LEU A 54 -0.08 -9.54 -1.33
CA LEU A 54 -0.68 -8.21 -1.23
C LEU A 54 -1.44 -7.82 -2.50
N ARG A 55 -0.86 -8.05 -3.70
CA ARG A 55 -1.51 -7.80 -4.99
C ARG A 55 -2.82 -8.59 -5.13
N SER A 56 -2.82 -9.86 -4.74
CA SER A 56 -4.03 -10.70 -4.78
C SER A 56 -5.13 -10.16 -3.87
N THR A 57 -4.80 -9.83 -2.61
CA THR A 57 -5.77 -9.27 -1.66
C THR A 57 -6.31 -7.91 -2.11
N TRP A 58 -5.48 -7.07 -2.73
CA TRP A 58 -5.92 -5.79 -3.29
C TRP A 58 -6.92 -5.97 -4.42
N ILE A 59 -6.63 -6.89 -5.37
CA ILE A 59 -7.54 -7.18 -6.49
C ILE A 59 -8.88 -7.71 -5.96
N ASP A 60 -8.86 -8.60 -4.96
CA ASP A 60 -10.08 -9.13 -4.35
C ASP A 60 -10.92 -8.03 -3.69
N VAL A 61 -10.29 -7.10 -2.98
CA VAL A 61 -10.96 -5.95 -2.38
C VAL A 61 -11.52 -5.02 -3.45
N GLN A 62 -10.75 -4.73 -4.49
CA GLN A 62 -11.17 -3.88 -5.60
C GLN A 62 -12.37 -4.48 -6.32
N GLN A 63 -12.35 -5.77 -6.64
CA GLN A 63 -13.47 -6.46 -7.28
C GLN A 63 -14.74 -6.41 -6.43
N LYS A 64 -14.60 -6.66 -5.11
CA LYS A 64 -15.72 -6.53 -4.17
C LYS A 64 -16.26 -5.11 -4.13
N PHE A 65 -15.38 -4.11 -4.07
CA PHE A 65 -15.77 -2.71 -4.09
C PHE A 65 -16.50 -2.33 -5.39
N ASP A 66 -15.96 -2.70 -6.55
CA ASP A 66 -16.58 -2.43 -7.84
C ASP A 66 -17.95 -3.10 -7.96
N SER A 67 -18.10 -4.33 -7.44
CA SER A 67 -19.38 -5.04 -7.41
C SER A 67 -20.41 -4.39 -6.47
N MET A 68 -19.99 -3.86 -5.32
CA MET A 68 -20.87 -3.17 -4.36
C MET A 68 -21.18 -1.73 -4.79
N SER A 69 -20.30 -1.11 -5.57
CA SER A 69 -20.46 0.23 -6.16
C SER A 69 -21.52 0.26 -7.26
N GLN A 70 -21.94 -0.90 -7.79
CA GLN A 70 -23.06 -0.95 -8.72
C GLN A 70 -24.34 -0.57 -7.98
N SER A 71 -24.87 0.62 -8.28
CA SER A 71 -26.15 1.07 -7.74
C SER A 71 -27.21 0.05 -8.10
N SER A 72 -27.84 -0.58 -7.09
CA SER A 72 -28.99 -1.48 -7.30
C SER A 72 -30.02 -0.77 -8.18
N ASP A 73 -30.54 -1.47 -9.18
CA ASP A 73 -31.59 -0.94 -10.04
C ASP A 73 -32.79 -0.47 -9.20
N GLU A 74 -33.33 0.71 -9.53
CA GLU A 74 -34.52 1.23 -8.87
C GLU A 74 -35.69 0.24 -9.05
N ILE A 75 -36.35 -0.16 -7.96
CA ILE A 75 -37.47 -1.10 -8.00
C ILE A 75 -38.64 -0.48 -8.80
N ASP A 76 -39.02 -1.09 -9.93
CA ASP A 76 -40.18 -0.66 -10.71
C ASP A 76 -41.50 -1.12 -10.10
N TRP A 77 -42.02 -0.34 -9.16
CA TRP A 77 -43.30 -0.61 -8.49
C TRP A 77 -44.52 -0.67 -9.43
N LYS A 78 -44.43 -0.20 -10.68
CA LYS A 78 -45.58 -0.14 -11.60
C LYS A 78 -45.80 -1.44 -12.37
N SER A 79 -44.76 -2.21 -12.65
CA SER A 79 -44.88 -3.54 -13.26
C SER A 79 -45.45 -4.54 -12.25
N TYR A 80 -44.94 -4.54 -11.02
CA TYR A 80 -45.43 -5.42 -9.95
C TYR A 80 -46.89 -5.15 -9.53
N ALA A 81 -47.35 -3.89 -9.65
CA ALA A 81 -48.75 -3.52 -9.40
C ALA A 81 -49.78 -4.18 -10.33
N LYS A 82 -49.35 -4.78 -11.45
CA LYS A 82 -50.25 -5.48 -12.38
C LYS A 82 -50.39 -6.97 -12.09
N GLU A 83 -49.43 -7.56 -11.40
CA GLU A 83 -49.34 -9.01 -11.19
C GLU A 83 -49.58 -9.42 -9.73
N VAL A 84 -49.37 -8.51 -8.78
CA VAL A 84 -49.46 -8.78 -7.34
C VAL A 84 -50.65 -8.06 -6.70
N ASP A 85 -51.25 -8.69 -5.69
CA ASP A 85 -52.34 -8.11 -4.90
C ASP A 85 -51.93 -6.74 -4.30
N PRO A 86 -52.76 -5.69 -4.47
CA PRO A 86 -52.50 -4.35 -3.95
C PRO A 86 -52.18 -4.28 -2.44
N GLN A 87 -52.71 -5.21 -1.63
CA GLN A 87 -52.45 -5.22 -0.19
C GLN A 87 -51.02 -5.66 0.15
N VAL A 88 -50.49 -6.64 -0.58
CA VAL A 88 -49.12 -7.17 -0.39
C VAL A 88 -48.09 -6.16 -0.85
N LEU A 89 -48.33 -5.48 -1.97
CA LEU A 89 -47.45 -4.43 -2.49
C LEU A 89 -47.36 -3.22 -1.55
N LYS A 90 -48.47 -2.85 -0.92
CA LYS A 90 -48.49 -1.76 0.05
C LYS A 90 -47.67 -2.11 1.30
N LEU A 91 -47.87 -3.32 1.84
CA LEU A 91 -47.09 -3.81 2.98
C LEU A 91 -45.59 -3.87 2.67
N PHE A 92 -45.21 -4.36 1.50
CA PHE A 92 -43.81 -4.45 1.11
C PHE A 92 -43.18 -3.06 0.92
N LYS A 93 -43.89 -2.13 0.28
CA LYS A 93 -43.44 -0.75 0.12
C LYS A 93 -43.26 -0.03 1.46
N ASP A 94 -44.20 -0.24 2.38
CA ASP A 94 -44.15 0.34 3.72
C ASP A 94 -42.99 -0.28 4.53
N SER A 95 -42.75 -1.59 4.40
CA SER A 95 -41.60 -2.26 5.04
C SER A 95 -40.26 -1.83 4.46
N PHE A 96 -40.16 -1.65 3.13
CA PHE A 96 -38.93 -1.22 2.46
C PHE A 96 -38.59 0.23 2.83
N ALA A 97 -39.59 1.11 2.93
CA ALA A 97 -39.42 2.48 3.40
C ALA A 97 -39.07 2.57 4.89
N SER A 98 -39.43 1.55 5.68
CA SER A 98 -39.10 1.45 7.11
C SER A 98 -37.74 0.80 7.39
N LEU A 99 -37.06 0.26 6.37
CA LEU A 99 -35.70 -0.25 6.51
C LEU A 99 -34.74 0.94 6.55
N ASP A 100 -34.35 1.33 7.75
CA ASP A 100 -33.27 2.29 7.96
C ASP A 100 -31.96 1.49 8.09
N PHE A 101 -31.05 1.66 7.13
CA PHE A 101 -29.75 1.01 7.19
C PHE A 101 -28.84 1.84 8.09
N PRO A 102 -28.23 1.26 9.14
CA PRO A 102 -27.25 1.99 9.92
C PRO A 102 -26.10 2.42 9.00
N MET A 103 -25.94 3.74 8.80
CA MET A 103 -24.76 4.27 8.14
C MET A 103 -23.54 3.85 8.95
N TYR A 104 -22.64 3.12 8.30
CA TYR A 104 -21.35 2.78 8.90
C TYR A 104 -20.55 4.06 9.11
N ASP A 105 -20.14 4.34 10.35
CA ASP A 105 -19.32 5.50 10.68
C ASP A 105 -17.86 5.22 10.27
N ALA A 106 -17.57 5.49 9.00
CA ALA A 106 -16.25 5.27 8.40
C ALA A 106 -15.14 6.11 9.04
N SER A 107 -15.50 7.15 9.81
CA SER A 107 -14.57 8.13 10.38
C SER A 107 -13.58 7.51 11.37
N LYS A 108 -14.06 6.65 12.28
CA LYS A 108 -13.20 6.02 13.29
C LYS A 108 -12.23 5.01 12.69
N LEU A 109 -12.71 4.22 11.71
CA LEU A 109 -11.87 3.25 11.03
C LEU A 109 -10.79 3.96 10.20
N ALA A 110 -11.15 5.05 9.52
CA ALA A 110 -10.22 5.86 8.74
C ALA A 110 -9.07 6.41 9.61
N GLU A 111 -9.39 6.97 10.78
CA GLU A 111 -8.39 7.48 11.72
C GLU A 111 -7.44 6.36 12.23
N GLU A 112 -8.00 5.19 12.56
CA GLU A 112 -7.18 4.05 12.99
C GLU A 112 -6.28 3.51 11.87
N THR A 113 -6.77 3.48 10.62
CA THR A 113 -5.96 3.07 9.47
C THR A 113 -4.87 4.08 9.14
N ASP A 114 -5.17 5.38 9.20
CA ASP A 114 -4.20 6.45 8.97
C ASP A 114 -3.08 6.43 10.02
N ALA A 115 -3.43 6.19 11.29
CA ALA A 115 -2.46 6.04 12.36
C ALA A 115 -1.50 4.87 12.09
N LYS A 116 -2.03 3.69 11.70
CA LYS A 116 -1.22 2.51 11.38
C LYS A 116 -0.32 2.74 10.16
N LEU A 117 -0.86 3.33 9.09
CA LEU A 117 -0.10 3.64 7.87
C LEU A 117 1.02 4.65 8.14
N SER A 118 0.74 5.69 8.94
CA SER A 118 1.77 6.68 9.29
C SER A 118 2.94 6.09 10.09
N GLY A 119 2.68 5.10 10.94
CA GLY A 119 3.72 4.36 11.65
C GLY A 119 4.59 3.53 10.70
N LEU A 120 3.98 2.83 9.75
CA LEU A 120 4.70 2.03 8.75
C LEU A 120 5.55 2.90 7.82
N ILE A 121 5.06 4.09 7.45
CA ILE A 121 5.82 5.05 6.62
C ILE A 121 7.11 5.47 7.34
N LYS A 122 7.03 5.81 8.63
CA LYS A 122 8.22 6.18 9.42
C LYS A 122 9.24 5.05 9.48
N GLN A 123 8.78 3.82 9.73
CA GLN A 123 9.66 2.64 9.75
C GLN A 123 10.33 2.41 8.39
N ALA A 124 9.60 2.60 7.29
CA ALA A 124 10.15 2.49 5.95
C ALA A 124 11.20 3.58 5.66
N GLU A 125 10.98 4.81 6.12
CA GLU A 125 11.95 5.92 6.01
C GLU A 125 13.23 5.65 6.82
N GLU A 126 13.10 5.14 8.05
CA GLU A 126 14.24 4.74 8.89
C GLU A 126 15.06 3.62 8.26
N LEU A 127 14.39 2.58 7.75
CA LEU A 127 15.05 1.46 7.08
C LEU A 127 15.76 1.91 5.79
N LYS A 128 15.15 2.83 5.04
CA LYS A 128 15.76 3.44 3.86
C LYS A 128 17.02 4.22 4.24
N ALA A 129 16.98 5.03 5.29
CA ALA A 129 18.14 5.78 5.76
C ALA A 129 19.27 4.86 6.25
N TYR A 130 18.93 3.80 6.98
CA TYR A 130 19.87 2.76 7.40
C TYR A 130 20.51 2.06 6.21
N SER A 131 19.71 1.62 5.22
CA SER A 131 20.20 0.99 4.00
C SER A 131 21.15 1.89 3.22
N GLN A 132 20.82 3.18 3.07
CA GLN A 132 21.70 4.14 2.39
C GLN A 132 23.03 4.34 3.11
N LYS A 133 23.01 4.36 4.45
CA LYS A 133 24.25 4.46 5.24
C LYS A 133 25.10 3.20 5.06
N ARG A 134 24.49 2.01 5.17
CA ARG A 134 25.21 0.74 4.99
C ARG A 134 25.77 0.58 3.58
N MET A 135 25.04 1.01 2.55
CA MET A 135 25.55 1.02 1.18
C MET A 135 26.80 1.88 1.04
N LYS A 136 26.83 3.09 1.62
CA LYS A 136 28.02 3.96 1.60
C LYS A 136 29.21 3.37 2.35
N GLU A 137 28.96 2.65 3.45
CA GLU A 137 30.02 1.94 4.19
C GLU A 137 30.59 0.79 3.34
N LEU A 138 29.72 -0.04 2.75
CA LEU A 138 30.12 -1.13 1.85
C LEU A 138 30.90 -0.62 0.64
N GLU A 139 30.51 0.51 0.06
CA GLU A 139 31.21 1.10 -1.09
C GLU A 139 32.63 1.58 -0.72
N LYS A 140 32.82 2.07 0.50
CA LYS A 140 34.16 2.34 1.05
C LYS A 140 34.94 1.06 1.32
N GLU A 141 34.33 0.07 1.95
CA GLU A 141 34.95 -1.25 2.20
C GLU A 141 35.41 -1.89 0.89
N ILE A 142 34.62 -1.78 -0.19
CA ILE A 142 34.99 -2.26 -1.53
C ILE A 142 36.22 -1.50 -2.07
N GLN A 143 36.22 -0.17 -1.98
CA GLN A 143 37.37 0.65 -2.41
C GLN A 143 38.64 0.32 -1.61
N ASP A 144 38.52 0.15 -0.29
CA ASP A 144 39.62 -0.25 0.57
C ASP A 144 40.12 -1.65 0.23
N CYS A 145 39.21 -2.58 -0.08
CA CYS A 145 39.55 -3.94 -0.53
C CYS A 145 40.23 -3.95 -1.90
N GLU A 146 39.78 -3.13 -2.85
CA GLU A 146 40.40 -3.00 -4.18
C GLU A 146 41.81 -2.39 -4.05
N ALA A 147 41.95 -1.31 -3.26
CA ALA A 147 43.24 -0.71 -2.97
C ALA A 147 44.17 -1.68 -2.22
N ALA A 148 43.64 -2.49 -1.30
CA ALA A 148 44.39 -3.55 -0.64
C ALA A 148 44.82 -4.62 -1.65
N LYS A 149 43.94 -5.11 -2.52
CA LYS A 149 44.29 -6.10 -3.55
C LYS A 149 45.39 -5.62 -4.49
N GLU A 150 45.36 -4.36 -4.91
CA GLU A 150 46.43 -3.77 -5.72
C GLU A 150 47.75 -3.69 -4.93
N LYS A 151 47.66 -3.32 -3.65
CA LYS A 151 48.82 -3.22 -2.77
C LYS A 151 49.33 -4.57 -2.28
N VAL A 152 48.55 -5.65 -2.26
CA VAL A 152 48.99 -6.99 -1.81
C VAL A 152 50.21 -7.48 -2.62
N ALA A 153 50.36 -7.07 -3.88
CA ALA A 153 51.53 -7.39 -4.68
C ALA A 153 52.81 -6.63 -4.27
N SER A 154 52.68 -5.53 -3.53
CA SER A 154 53.78 -4.61 -3.15
C SER A 154 53.85 -4.26 -1.66
N ALA A 155 52.88 -4.68 -0.85
CA ALA A 155 52.72 -4.29 0.55
C ALA A 155 53.67 -5.11 1.42
N THR A 156 54.36 -4.42 2.31
CA THR A 156 55.31 -5.04 3.23
C THR A 156 54.58 -5.54 4.47
N ILE A 157 55.02 -6.66 5.06
CA ILE A 157 54.39 -7.26 6.25
C ILE A 157 54.25 -6.24 7.41
N ASP A 158 55.21 -5.33 7.53
CA ASP A 158 55.19 -4.24 8.53
C ASP A 158 54.07 -3.21 8.29
N GLU A 159 53.66 -2.99 7.05
CA GLU A 159 52.58 -2.05 6.70
C GLU A 159 51.19 -2.65 6.99
N GLU A 160 51.02 -3.96 6.81
CA GLU A 160 49.78 -4.68 7.16
C GLU A 160 49.61 -4.81 8.69
N LEU A 161 50.69 -5.08 9.43
CA LEU A 161 50.68 -5.11 10.90
C LEU A 161 50.41 -3.74 11.53
N ALA A 162 50.80 -2.65 10.86
CA ALA A 162 50.46 -1.29 11.28
C ALA A 162 49.00 -0.91 10.97
N ARG A 163 48.41 -1.54 9.95
CA ARG A 163 47.02 -1.29 9.52
C ARG A 163 46.01 -2.02 10.39
N ASP A 164 46.30 -3.26 10.78
CA ASP A 164 45.50 -4.07 11.69
C ASP A 164 46.29 -4.45 12.96
N PRO A 165 46.31 -3.58 13.98
CA PRO A 165 47.00 -3.85 15.25
C PRO A 165 46.32 -4.97 16.06
N GLU A 166 45.10 -5.38 15.71
CA GLU A 166 44.44 -6.57 16.26
C GLU A 166 45.16 -7.85 15.82
N THR A 167 45.59 -7.93 14.56
CA THR A 167 46.36 -9.07 14.03
C THR A 167 47.72 -9.17 14.71
N ALA A 168 48.38 -8.04 14.97
CA ALA A 168 49.63 -8.02 15.74
C ALA A 168 49.45 -8.57 17.17
N LYS A 169 48.36 -8.19 17.85
CA LYS A 169 48.04 -8.71 19.19
C LYS A 169 47.70 -10.20 19.18
N GLN A 170 46.99 -10.69 18.17
CA GLN A 170 46.71 -12.13 18.02
C GLN A 170 48.01 -12.90 17.82
N ILE A 171 48.91 -12.42 16.96
CA ILE A 171 50.23 -13.02 16.75
C ILE A 171 51.05 -13.00 18.05
N ASP A 172 51.11 -11.88 18.76
CA ASP A 172 51.81 -11.78 20.05
C ASP A 172 51.21 -12.74 21.10
N GLN A 173 49.88 -12.90 21.09
CA GLN A 173 49.18 -13.81 21.99
C GLN A 173 49.48 -15.28 21.65
N GLU A 174 49.42 -15.67 20.38
CA GLU A 174 49.77 -17.02 19.90
C GLU A 174 51.25 -17.37 20.19
N ILE A 175 52.16 -16.41 20.04
CA ILE A 175 53.57 -16.54 20.41
C ILE A 175 53.71 -16.73 21.93
N SER A 176 52.96 -15.96 22.73
CA SER A 176 52.99 -16.07 24.19
C SER A 176 52.43 -17.40 24.72
N GLU A 177 51.45 -17.96 24.02
CA GLU A 177 50.81 -19.25 24.31
C GLU A 177 51.60 -20.44 23.73
N GLY A 178 52.68 -20.17 22.99
CA GLY A 178 53.58 -21.18 22.44
C GLY A 178 53.00 -21.94 21.24
N ASN A 179 51.96 -21.40 20.59
CA ASN A 179 51.28 -22.03 19.46
C ASN A 179 51.86 -21.50 18.15
N PHE A 180 52.96 -22.12 17.70
CA PHE A 180 53.70 -21.72 16.49
C PHE A 180 53.23 -22.46 15.21
N ILE A 181 52.11 -23.19 15.29
CA ILE A 181 51.57 -23.93 14.17
C ILE A 181 50.58 -23.01 13.44
N PRO A 182 50.76 -22.77 12.13
CA PRO A 182 49.96 -21.82 11.35
C PRO A 182 48.51 -22.26 11.17
#